data_AF-A0A7C4YK37-F1
#
_entry.id   AF-A0A7C4YK37-F1
#
_cell.length_a   1.000
_cell.length_b   1.000
_cell.length_c   1.000
_cell.angle_alpha   90.00
_cell.angle_beta   90.00
_cell.angle_gamma   90.00
#
_symmetry.space_group_name_H-M   'P 1'
#
loop_
_entity.id
_entity.type
_entity.pdbx_description
1 polymer ?
#
loop_
_entity_poly.entity_id
_entity_poly.type
_entity_poly.pdbx_seq_one_letter_code
_entity_poly.pdbx_strand_id
1 'polypeptide(L)' 'MIVPAKPLTEISQQAFRVFVRELGVADTIRFVNQFSTGHGNNTAERDQLIGDHSLDEIINEIKSRREPG' A
#
# COMPACT_ATOMS: atom_id res chain seq x y z
N MET A 1 0.96 22.36 2.35
CA MET A 1 1.91 22.42 1.22
C MET A 1 1.52 21.30 0.26
N ILE A 2 1.09 21.60 -0.96
CA ILE A 2 0.73 20.56 -1.95
C ILE A 2 2.03 20.11 -2.60
N VAL A 3 2.47 18.88 -2.33
CA VAL A 3 3.64 18.31 -3.01
C VAL A 3 3.17 17.89 -4.41
N PRO A 4 3.72 18.46 -5.49
CA PRO A 4 3.36 18.04 -6.84
C PRO A 4 3.70 16.55 -7.03
N ALA A 5 2.75 15.79 -7.57
CA ALA A 5 2.92 14.36 -7.79
C ALA A 5 4.04 14.12 -8.80
N LYS A 6 5.14 13.51 -8.35
CA LYS A 6 6.22 13.06 -9.23
C LYS A 6 5.83 11.75 -9.90
N PRO A 7 6.20 11.52 -11.17
CA PRO A 7 6.06 10.21 -11.79
C PRO A 7 6.76 9.14 -10.95
N LEU A 8 6.12 7.98 -10.79
CA LEU A 8 6.69 6.88 -10.02
C LEU A 8 8.08 6.45 -10.53
N THR A 9 8.31 6.57 -11.84
CA THR A 9 9.61 6.32 -12.48
C THR A 9 10.71 7.24 -11.95
N GLU A 10 10.41 8.52 -11.72
CA GLU A 10 11.38 9.49 -11.20
C GLU A 10 11.77 9.14 -9.76
N ILE A 11 10.77 8.81 -8.93
CA ILE A 11 10.96 8.38 -7.54
C ILE A 11 11.78 7.08 -7.51
N SER A 12 11.46 6.13 -8.39
CA SER A 12 12.15 4.83 -8.47
C SER A 12 13.61 4.98 -8.88
N GLN A 13 13.90 5.84 -9.85
CA GLN A 13 15.29 6.14 -10.26
C GLN A 13 16.07 6.84 -9.14
N GLN A 14 15.43 7.73 -8.39
CA GLN A 14 16.06 8.38 -7.24
C GLN A 14 16.37 7.36 -6.14
N ALA A 15 15.42 6.50 -5.81
CA ALA A 15 15.62 5.44 -4.82
C ALA A 15 16.72 4.46 -5.23
N PHE A 16 16.76 4.04 -6.50
CA PHE A 16 17.81 3.16 -7.01
C PHE A 16 19.21 3.75 -6.84
N ARG A 17 19.38 5.06 -7.12
CA ARG A 17 20.66 5.75 -6.89
C ARG A 17 21.07 5.78 -5.42
N VAL A 18 20.11 5.99 -4.51
CA VAL A 18 20.36 5.93 -3.07
C VAL A 18 20.78 4.52 -2.67
N PHE A 19 20.09 3.49 -3.14
CA PHE A 19 20.43 2.10 -2.81
C PHE A 19 21.81 1.71 -3.33
N VAL A 20 22.17 2.06 -4.57
CA VAL A 20 23.51 1.78 -5.10
C VAL A 20 24.59 2.47 -4.27
N ARG A 21 24.33 3.70 -3.81
CA ARG A 21 25.27 4.46 -2.97
C ARG A 21 25.47 3.82 -1.60
N GLU A 22 24.39 3.37 -0.95
CA GLU A 22 24.43 2.92 0.45
C GLU A 22 24.66 1.40 0.59
N LEU A 23 24.20 0.59 -0.36
CA LEU A 23 24.27 -0.87 -0.34
C LEU A 23 25.28 -1.44 -1.35
N GLY A 24 25.70 -0.64 -2.34
CA GLY A 24 26.45 -1.15 -3.48
C GLY A 24 25.57 -1.86 -4.51
N VAL A 25 26.12 -2.09 -5.70
CA VAL A 25 25.39 -2.60 -6.86
C VAL A 25 24.84 -4.02 -6.62
N ALA A 26 25.64 -4.91 -6.04
CA ALA A 26 25.27 -6.32 -5.84
C ALA A 26 24.06 -6.46 -4.89
N ASP A 27 24.10 -5.79 -3.74
CA ASP A 27 23.01 -5.88 -2.77
C ASP A 27 21.78 -5.06 -3.18
N THR A 28 21.95 -3.98 -3.96
CA THR A 28 20.82 -3.27 -4.58
C THR A 28 20.05 -4.16 -5.55
N ILE A 29 20.75 -4.90 -6.41
CA ILE A 29 20.11 -5.83 -7.36
C ILE A 29 19.38 -6.94 -6.59
N ARG A 30 19.97 -7.47 -5.51
CA ARG A 30 19.29 -8.46 -4.64
C ARG A 30 18.05 -7.88 -4.00
N PHE A 31 18.10 -6.66 -3.47
CA PHE A 31 16.97 -5.98 -2.85
C PHE A 31 15.83 -5.74 -3.84
N VAL A 32 16.13 -5.23 -5.05
CA VAL A 32 15.11 -4.98 -6.09
C VAL A 32 14.52 -6.29 -6.61
N ASN A 33 15.34 -7.34 -6.74
CA ASN A 33 14.91 -8.65 -7.21
C ASN A 33 14.30 -9.54 -6.11
N GLN A 34 14.19 -9.05 -4.87
CA GLN A 34 13.39 -9.73 -3.85
C GLN A 34 11.91 -9.59 -4.23
N PHE A 35 11.43 -10.49 -5.09
CA PHE A 35 10.05 -10.92 -5.03
C PHE A 35 9.88 -11.64 -3.69
N SER A 36 9.53 -10.87 -2.65
CA SER A 36 8.95 -11.51 -1.47
C SER A 36 7.57 -12.03 -1.87
N THR A 37 7.30 -13.30 -1.61
CA THR A 37 5.91 -13.72 -1.38
C THR A 37 5.40 -12.79 -0.29
N GLY A 38 4.35 -12.01 -0.57
CA GLY A 38 3.84 -11.00 0.36
C GLY A 38 3.79 -11.53 1.79
N HIS A 39 4.21 -10.72 2.75
CA HIS A 39 4.19 -11.10 4.15
C HIS A 39 2.82 -10.76 4.75
N GLY A 40 2.36 -11.59 5.68
CA GLY A 40 1.03 -11.44 6.29
C GLY A 40 -0.04 -12.30 5.62
N ASN A 41 -1.21 -12.39 6.27
CA ASN A 41 -2.37 -13.08 5.74
C ASN A 41 -3.43 -12.02 5.45
N ASN A 42 -3.40 -11.45 4.23
CA ASN A 42 -4.32 -10.38 3.86
C ASN A 42 -5.80 -10.77 4.01
N THR A 43 -6.12 -12.06 3.86
CA THR A 43 -7.47 -12.58 4.12
C THR A 43 -7.81 -12.46 5.60
N ALA A 44 -6.96 -12.96 6.50
CA ALA A 44 -7.21 -12.87 7.95
C ALA A 44 -7.21 -11.41 8.46
N GLU A 45 -6.36 -10.55 7.91
CA GLU A 45 -6.30 -9.13 8.27
C GLU A 45 -7.57 -8.39 7.82
N ARG A 46 -8.11 -8.72 6.64
CA ARG A 46 -9.39 -8.18 6.16
C ARG A 46 -10.58 -8.72 6.94
N ASP A 47 -10.56 -10.00 7.31
CA ASP A 47 -11.61 -10.62 8.12
C ASP A 47 -11.69 -9.97 9.52
N GLN A 48 -10.55 -9.61 10.13
CA GLN A 48 -10.57 -8.85 11.39
C GLN A 48 -11.15 -7.44 11.26
N LEU A 49 -11.00 -6.80 10.09
CA LEU A 49 -11.43 -5.43 9.86
C LEU A 49 -12.89 -5.34 9.38
N ILE A 50 -13.39 -6.36 8.67
CA ILE A 50 -14.64 -6.31 7.90
C ILE A 50 -15.54 -7.53 8.17
N GLY A 51 -15.03 -8.60 8.76
CA GLY A 51 -15.56 -9.97 8.64
C GLY A 51 -17.04 -10.15 8.99
N ASP A 52 -17.52 -9.53 10.07
CA ASP A 52 -18.91 -9.71 10.51
C ASP A 52 -19.89 -8.75 9.82
N HIS A 53 -19.41 -7.82 8.98
CA HIS A 53 -20.29 -6.88 8.29
C HIS A 53 -20.82 -7.48 6.98
N SER A 54 -22.13 -7.67 6.94
CA SER A 54 -22.83 -7.95 5.69
C SER A 54 -22.78 -6.73 4.76
N LEU A 55 -22.84 -6.99 3.45
CA LEU A 55 -22.94 -5.91 2.45
C LEU A 55 -24.12 -4.97 2.73
N ASP A 56 -25.24 -5.52 3.22
CA ASP A 56 -26.44 -4.75 3.54
C ASP A 56 -26.23 -3.81 4.74
N GLU A 57 -25.50 -4.24 5.78
CA GLU A 57 -25.14 -3.39 6.92
C GLU A 57 -24.25 -2.22 6.50
N ILE A 58 -23.25 -2.47 5.64
CA ILE A 58 -22.36 -1.42 5.11
C ILE A 58 -23.17 -0.41 4.29
N ILE A 59 -24.09 -0.88 3.45
CA ILE A 59 -24.95 -0.01 2.64
C ILE A 59 -25.87 0.83 3.53
N ASN A 60 -26.44 0.25 4.59
CA ASN A 60 -27.30 0.96 5.52
C ASN A 60 -26.54 2.01 6.34
N GLU A 61 -25.31 1.72 6.76
CA GLU A 61 -24.45 2.67 7.45
C GLU A 61 -24.11 3.88 6.56
N ILE A 62 -23.76 3.64 5.29
CA ILE A 62 -23.49 4.72 4.32
C ILE A 62 -24.72 5.60 4.12
N LYS A 63 -25.92 5.01 4.05
CA LYS A 63 -27.18 5.76 3.93
C LYS A 63 -27.46 6.58 5.19
N SER A 64 -27.33 5.99 6.37
CA SER A 64 -27.55 6.67 7.65
C SER A 64 -26.61 7.86 7.85
N ARG A 65 -25.35 7.76 7.41
CA ARG A 65 -24.38 8.89 7.47
C ARG A 65 -24.67 9.99 6.45
N ARG A 66 -25.47 9.73 5.42
CA ARG A 66 -25.84 10.68 4.36
C ARG A 66 -27.18 11.37 4.60
N GLU A 67 -28.04 10.82 5.45
CA GLU A 67 -29.26 11.52 5.85
C GLU A 67 -28.88 12.70 6.77
N PRO A 68 -29.18 13.95 6.37
CA PRO A 68 -29.11 15.06 7.31
C PRO A 68 -30.18 14.84 8.38
N GLY A 69 -29.77 14.91 9.65
CA GLY A 69 -30.71 14.96 10.77
C GLY A 69 -31.64 16.17 10.69
#